data_AF-A0A1H9XJN4-F1
#
_entry.id   AF-A0A1H9XJN4-F1
#
_cell.length_a   1.000
_cell.length_b   1.000
_cell.length_c   1.000
_cell.angle_alpha   90.00
_cell.angle_beta   90.00
_cell.angle_gamma   90.00
#
_symmetry.space_group_name_H-M   'P 1'
#
loop_
_entity.id
_entity.type
_entity.pdbx_description
1 polymer ?
#
loop_
_entity_poly.entity_id
_entity_poly.type
_entity_poly.pdbx_seq_one_letter_code
_entity_poly.pdbx_strand_id
1 'polypeptide(L)'
;MYKKIRMVVLVAVLALGMTSFDNMQVDASTNKVMWGKTELKQGQIGKVTILADTNLVKIGSNGSLNKVRTLKKGDEYRVYTYKGTNGGLYGVGASSYVQKGSLVKYETPSKSKLALLNKEVIGGLTPKAGLKLVYSPSFTGNTQKEFTTTTSYNSEYGITTASIIFKDNPIDGFTYLETKDSLVFGVSHTDWILLDIAYPLTEGKQTKEYYQIGVDSEGFYNVNVESTTSTVKVKAGTFQNVVVVRVNNGDTYYLAPGIGIIKLIDKNGVIKAELLSFK
;
A
#
# COMPACT_ATOMS: atom_id res chain seq x y z
N MET A 1 -37.59 -61.86 -0.79
CA MET A 1 -37.10 -63.12 -0.19
C MET A 1 -35.59 -63.03 -0.05
N TYR A 2 -35.08 -63.11 1.19
CA TYR A 2 -33.70 -63.44 1.62
C TYR A 2 -32.52 -62.65 1.04
N LYS A 3 -31.51 -62.18 1.80
CA LYS A 3 -31.26 -62.01 3.23
C LYS A 3 -29.95 -61.20 3.28
N LYS A 4 -29.84 -60.30 4.26
CA LYS A 4 -28.64 -59.53 4.59
C LYS A 4 -27.44 -60.48 4.83
N ILE A 5 -26.27 -60.16 4.30
CA ILE A 5 -25.00 -60.61 4.88
C ILE A 5 -24.15 -59.37 5.16
N ARG A 6 -24.03 -59.10 6.47
CA ARG A 6 -23.05 -58.18 7.04
C ARG A 6 -21.71 -58.91 7.05
N MET A 7 -20.66 -58.27 6.57
CA MET A 7 -19.30 -58.68 6.94
C MET A 7 -18.54 -57.44 7.40
N VAL A 8 -18.46 -57.34 8.72
CA VAL A 8 -17.56 -56.46 9.45
C VAL A 8 -16.18 -57.12 9.37
N VAL A 9 -15.20 -56.43 8.79
CA VAL A 9 -13.79 -56.64 9.12
C VAL A 9 -13.21 -55.27 9.42
N LEU A 10 -13.03 -55.05 10.71
CA LEU A 10 -12.30 -53.95 11.32
C LEU A 10 -10.86 -54.46 11.56
N VAL A 11 -9.91 -53.51 11.62
CA VAL A 11 -8.58 -53.58 12.26
C VAL A 11 -7.41 -53.90 11.30
N ALA A 12 -6.74 -52.87 10.77
CA ALA A 12 -5.56 -52.22 11.39
C ALA A 12 -4.59 -51.60 10.37
N VAL A 13 -4.01 -50.48 10.79
CA VAL A 13 -2.80 -49.80 10.26
C VAL A 13 -2.97 -48.92 9.02
N LEU A 14 -3.51 -47.72 9.26
CA LEU A 14 -3.11 -46.52 8.53
C LEU A 14 -3.08 -45.33 9.51
N ALA A 15 -2.22 -45.46 10.53
CA ALA A 15 -1.71 -44.32 11.27
C ALA A 15 -0.47 -43.81 10.53
N LEU A 16 -0.69 -43.15 9.41
CA LEU A 16 0.31 -42.31 8.75
C LEU A 16 -0.10 -40.85 8.95
N GLY A 17 0.67 -40.17 9.80
CA GLY A 17 0.92 -38.74 9.70
C GLY A 17 -0.28 -37.83 9.86
N MET A 18 -0.58 -37.50 11.12
CA MET A 18 -1.00 -36.14 11.43
C MET A 18 0.03 -35.16 10.86
N THR A 19 -0.34 -34.39 9.86
CA THR A 19 0.11 -33.00 9.76
C THR A 19 -1.14 -32.16 9.67
N SER A 20 -1.63 -31.74 10.82
CA SER A 20 -2.43 -30.53 10.93
C SER A 20 -1.66 -29.44 10.19
N PHE A 21 -2.18 -28.96 9.07
CA PHE A 21 -1.75 -27.68 8.55
C PHE A 21 -2.21 -26.66 9.57
N ASP A 22 -1.32 -26.32 10.49
CA ASP A 22 -1.49 -25.11 11.28
C ASP A 22 -1.65 -23.99 10.27
N ASN A 23 -2.85 -23.43 10.23
CA ASN A 23 -3.10 -22.11 9.67
C ASN A 23 -2.18 -21.16 10.44
N MET A 24 -0.94 -21.00 9.97
CA MET A 24 -0.12 -19.86 10.30
C MET A 24 -0.89 -18.65 9.78
N GLN A 25 -1.74 -18.10 10.65
CA GLN A 25 -2.15 -16.72 10.58
C GLN A 25 -0.88 -15.91 10.81
N VAL A 26 -0.12 -15.71 9.73
CA VAL A 26 0.87 -14.65 9.66
C VAL A 26 0.04 -13.37 9.74
N ASP A 27 -0.02 -12.80 10.95
CA ASP A 27 -0.48 -11.43 11.12
C ASP A 27 0.32 -10.59 10.14
N ALA A 28 -0.37 -10.09 9.11
CA ALA A 28 0.19 -9.18 8.14
C ALA A 28 0.66 -7.96 8.94
N SER A 29 1.96 -7.88 9.21
CA SER A 29 2.57 -6.71 9.82
C SER A 29 2.49 -5.57 8.81
N THR A 30 1.34 -4.89 8.80
CA THR A 30 1.24 -3.54 8.28
C THR A 30 2.37 -2.75 8.94
N ASN A 31 3.25 -2.10 8.17
CA ASN A 31 4.22 -1.13 8.71
C ASN A 31 3.46 0.10 9.23
N LYS A 32 2.68 -0.10 10.28
CA LYS A 32 2.04 0.96 11.04
C LYS A 32 3.17 1.75 11.66
N VAL A 33 3.24 3.04 11.34
CA VAL A 33 4.13 3.95 12.06
C VAL A 33 3.56 4.11 13.46
N MET A 34 3.96 3.24 14.39
CA MET A 34 3.40 3.25 15.75
C MET A 34 3.91 4.47 16.52
N TRP A 35 2.99 5.13 17.22
CA TRP A 35 3.27 6.21 18.14
C TRP A 35 2.59 5.95 19.49
N GLY A 36 3.34 5.33 20.38
CA GLY A 36 2.80 4.77 21.62
C GLY A 36 1.90 3.57 21.28
N LYS A 37 0.68 3.57 21.82
CA LYS A 37 -0.34 2.53 21.59
C LYS A 37 -1.20 2.79 20.36
N THR A 38 -1.03 3.94 19.71
CA THR A 38 -1.79 4.32 18.51
C THR A 38 -0.88 4.32 17.28
N GLU A 39 -1.37 3.86 16.13
CA GLU A 39 -0.70 4.07 14.84
C GLU A 39 -0.79 5.55 14.46
N LEU A 40 0.29 6.18 14.04
CA LEU A 40 0.30 7.53 13.48
C LEU A 40 -0.36 7.51 12.10
N LYS A 41 -1.34 8.39 11.87
CA LYS A 41 -2.08 8.50 10.59
C LYS A 41 -1.93 9.87 9.95
N GLN A 42 -2.10 9.94 8.64
CA GLN A 42 -2.17 11.21 7.93
C GLN A 42 -3.33 12.07 8.46
N GLY A 43 -3.11 13.39 8.55
CA GLY A 43 -4.05 14.33 9.16
C GLY A 43 -4.09 14.32 10.70
N GLN A 44 -3.32 13.45 11.37
CA GLN A 44 -3.13 13.52 12.81
C GLN A 44 -2.21 14.69 13.17
N ILE A 45 -2.68 15.61 14.00
CA ILE A 45 -1.90 16.77 14.48
C ILE A 45 -1.17 16.48 15.80
N GLY A 46 -1.60 15.45 16.53
CA GLY A 46 -1.01 15.08 17.80
C GLY A 46 -1.60 13.82 18.43
N LYS A 47 -1.26 13.57 19.68
CA LYS A 47 -1.78 12.46 20.50
C LYS A 47 -2.06 12.99 21.89
N VAL A 48 -3.14 12.50 22.51
CA VAL A 48 -3.38 12.68 23.94
C VAL A 48 -3.13 11.37 24.68
N THR A 49 -2.46 11.46 25.82
CA THR A 49 -2.31 10.40 26.80
C THR A 49 -3.09 10.80 28.06
N ILE A 50 -4.00 9.92 28.50
CA ILE A 50 -4.83 10.17 29.68
C ILE A 50 -4.00 9.88 30.95
N LEU A 51 -3.76 10.90 31.76
CA LEU A 51 -2.93 10.81 32.98
C LEU A 51 -3.74 10.39 34.21
N ALA A 52 -5.04 10.67 34.20
CA ALA A 52 -6.03 10.26 35.19
C ALA A 52 -7.40 10.15 34.54
N ASP A 53 -8.30 9.35 35.12
CA ASP A 53 -9.64 9.13 34.58
C ASP A 53 -10.33 10.46 34.26
N THR A 54 -10.84 10.57 33.02
CA THR A 54 -11.47 11.80 32.51
C THR A 54 -12.63 11.45 31.59
N ASN A 55 -13.34 12.44 31.08
CA ASN A 55 -14.51 12.23 30.22
C ASN A 55 -14.16 12.44 28.75
N LEU A 56 -14.64 11.54 27.90
CA LEU A 56 -14.85 11.80 26.49
C LEU A 56 -16.17 12.55 26.34
N VAL A 57 -16.18 13.66 25.60
CA VAL A 57 -17.37 14.52 25.48
C VAL A 57 -17.71 14.82 24.03
N LYS A 58 -18.97 15.20 23.77
CA LYS A 58 -19.42 15.86 22.54
C LYS A 58 -19.89 17.27 22.87
N ILE A 59 -19.78 18.18 21.91
CA ILE A 59 -20.30 19.55 22.05
C ILE A 59 -21.80 19.52 21.69
N GLY A 60 -22.66 19.92 22.64
CA GLY A 60 -24.09 20.08 22.45
C GLY A 60 -24.43 21.30 21.60
N SER A 61 -25.69 21.41 21.17
CA SER A 61 -26.18 22.53 20.35
C SER A 61 -26.02 23.91 21.00
N ASN A 62 -26.08 23.96 22.33
CA ASN A 62 -25.85 25.15 23.14
C ASN A 62 -24.38 25.37 23.54
N GLY A 63 -23.44 24.58 23.01
CA GLY A 63 -22.02 24.65 23.34
C GLY A 63 -21.60 23.89 24.61
N SER A 64 -22.53 23.29 25.35
CA SER A 64 -22.25 22.48 26.54
C SER A 64 -21.52 21.18 26.21
N LEU A 65 -20.81 20.61 27.19
CA LEU A 65 -20.09 19.34 27.02
C LEU A 65 -20.92 18.17 27.56
N ASN A 66 -21.38 17.31 26.65
CA ASN A 66 -22.12 16.11 27.00
C ASN A 66 -21.18 14.91 27.10
N LYS A 67 -21.15 14.25 28.26
CA LYS A 67 -20.33 13.05 28.49
C LYS A 67 -20.80 11.90 27.58
N VAL A 68 -19.85 11.33 26.83
CA VAL A 68 -20.04 10.10 26.05
C VAL A 68 -19.67 8.88 26.89
N ARG A 69 -18.47 8.89 27.47
CA ARG A 69 -17.97 7.83 28.37
C ARG A 69 -16.76 8.33 29.18
N THR A 70 -16.36 7.55 30.17
CA THR A 70 -15.09 7.77 30.87
C THR A 70 -13.93 7.15 30.07
N LEU A 71 -12.82 7.87 30.00
CA LEU A 71 -11.52 7.44 29.49
C LEU A 71 -10.64 7.06 30.67
N LYS A 72 -9.89 5.97 30.56
CA LYS A 72 -9.08 5.47 31.67
C LYS A 72 -7.67 5.99 31.62
N LYS A 73 -7.06 6.15 32.79
CA LYS A 73 -5.62 6.43 32.90
C LYS A 73 -4.81 5.45 32.04
N GLY A 74 -3.89 5.99 31.24
CA GLY A 74 -3.02 5.22 30.35
C GLY A 74 -3.61 4.95 28.96
N ASP A 75 -4.86 5.34 28.70
CA ASP A 75 -5.41 5.37 27.35
C ASP A 75 -4.67 6.41 26.48
N GLU A 76 -4.55 6.11 25.19
CA GLU A 76 -3.99 7.04 24.20
C GLU A 76 -4.97 7.23 23.04
N TYR A 77 -5.14 8.47 22.60
CA TYR A 77 -6.01 8.81 21.48
C TYR A 77 -5.29 9.75 20.51
N ARG A 78 -5.49 9.51 19.22
CA ARG A 78 -5.04 10.42 18.16
C ARG A 78 -5.81 11.73 18.25
N VAL A 79 -5.17 12.84 17.91
CA VAL A 79 -5.80 14.15 17.81
C VAL A 79 -5.74 14.63 16.36
N TYR A 80 -6.89 15.02 15.83
CA TYR A 80 -7.03 15.51 14.46
C TYR A 80 -7.28 17.01 14.39
N THR A 81 -7.87 17.58 15.44
CA THR A 81 -8.23 19.00 15.50
C THR A 81 -8.08 19.54 16.91
N TYR A 82 -7.88 20.84 17.05
CA TYR A 82 -7.95 21.55 18.32
C TYR A 82 -9.01 22.66 18.23
N LYS A 83 -9.84 22.81 19.26
CA LYS A 83 -10.76 23.95 19.42
C LYS A 83 -10.40 24.71 20.70
N GLY A 84 -10.31 26.04 20.61
CA GLY A 84 -9.99 26.89 21.77
C GLY A 84 -11.15 27.10 22.76
N THR A 85 -12.37 26.68 22.41
CA THR A 85 -13.56 26.81 23.28
C THR A 85 -13.47 25.87 24.49
N ASN A 86 -14.24 26.17 25.54
CA ASN A 86 -14.29 25.37 26.78
C ASN A 86 -12.91 25.11 27.42
N GLY A 87 -11.99 26.07 27.34
CA GLY A 87 -10.63 25.93 27.88
C GLY A 87 -9.69 25.05 27.04
N GLY A 88 -10.12 24.62 25.85
CA GLY A 88 -9.35 23.80 24.93
C GLY A 88 -9.92 22.39 24.80
N LEU A 89 -10.14 21.95 23.56
CA LEU A 89 -10.68 20.63 23.23
C LEU A 89 -9.83 19.96 22.15
N TYR A 90 -9.32 18.77 22.44
CA TYR A 90 -8.64 17.90 21.48
C TYR A 90 -9.66 16.99 20.81
N GLY A 91 -9.88 17.17 19.51
CA GLY A 91 -10.79 16.33 18.73
C GLY A 91 -10.15 14.99 18.39
N VAL A 92 -10.74 13.90 18.89
CA VAL A 92 -10.20 12.53 18.79
C VAL A 92 -10.94 11.64 17.79
N GLY A 93 -11.78 12.24 16.94
CA GLY A 93 -12.60 11.56 15.93
C GLY A 93 -14.08 11.46 16.33
N ALA A 94 -14.95 11.12 15.37
CA ALA A 94 -16.40 10.95 15.56
C ALA A 94 -17.09 12.10 16.34
N SER A 95 -16.69 13.34 16.05
CA SER A 95 -17.13 14.56 16.73
C SER A 95 -16.97 14.54 18.26
N SER A 96 -16.05 13.71 18.76
CA SER A 96 -15.76 13.54 20.19
C SER A 96 -14.47 14.25 20.57
N TYR A 97 -14.42 14.73 21.80
CA TYR A 97 -13.36 15.59 22.31
C TYR A 97 -12.89 15.14 23.68
N VAL A 98 -11.62 15.41 23.94
CA VAL A 98 -11.01 15.35 25.28
C VAL A 98 -10.65 16.77 25.67
N GLN A 99 -11.10 17.21 26.84
CA GLN A 99 -10.84 18.56 27.33
C GLN A 99 -9.38 18.70 27.79
N LYS A 100 -8.75 19.82 27.44
CA LYS A 100 -7.40 20.16 27.86
C LYS A 100 -7.37 20.42 29.37
N GLY A 101 -6.33 19.93 30.03
CA GLY A 101 -6.13 20.12 31.47
C GLY A 101 -5.00 19.26 32.01
N SER A 102 -4.78 19.28 33.32
CA SER A 102 -3.72 18.52 34.00
C SER A 102 -3.91 17.00 33.93
N LEU A 103 -5.12 16.52 33.64
CA LEU A 103 -5.43 15.09 33.52
C LEU A 103 -5.04 14.50 32.17
N VAL A 104 -4.57 15.32 31.22
CA VAL A 104 -4.33 14.92 29.83
C VAL A 104 -3.01 15.52 29.33
N LYS A 105 -2.11 14.66 28.87
CA LYS A 105 -0.88 15.08 28.20
C LYS A 105 -1.10 15.13 26.70
N TYR A 106 -0.86 16.27 26.07
CA TYR A 106 -0.83 16.39 24.61
C TYR A 106 0.61 16.36 24.11
N GLU A 107 0.85 15.63 23.03
CA GLU A 107 2.14 15.53 22.36
C GLU A 107 1.95 15.71 20.84
N THR A 108 2.96 16.23 20.17
CA THR A 108 3.03 16.27 18.69
C THR A 108 3.99 15.19 18.18
N PRO A 109 3.76 14.64 16.97
CA PRO A 109 4.67 13.65 16.41
C PRO A 109 6.03 14.31 16.10
N SER A 110 7.13 13.59 16.33
CA SER A 110 8.46 14.06 15.96
C SER A 110 8.61 14.16 14.44
N LYS A 111 9.52 15.01 13.96
CA LYS A 111 9.86 15.11 12.53
C LYS A 111 10.22 13.75 11.92
N SER A 112 10.99 12.93 12.65
CA SER A 112 11.35 11.56 12.23
C SER A 112 10.16 10.63 12.07
N LYS A 113 9.14 10.73 12.94
CA LYS A 113 7.90 9.95 12.82
C LYS A 113 7.03 10.40 11.65
N LEU A 114 6.96 11.71 11.42
CA LEU A 114 6.27 12.25 10.26
C LEU A 114 6.94 11.84 8.93
N ALA A 115 8.27 11.72 8.90
CA ALA A 115 8.98 11.23 7.72
C ALA A 115 8.69 9.76 7.40
N LEU A 116 8.44 8.93 8.41
CA LEU A 116 8.00 7.55 8.21
C LEU A 116 6.58 7.47 7.63
N LEU A 117 5.73 8.45 7.94
CA LEU A 117 4.35 8.55 7.44
C LEU A 117 4.30 9.14 6.03
N ASN A 118 5.01 10.25 5.81
CA ASN A 118 5.04 10.96 4.54
C ASN A 118 6.23 10.47 3.69
N LYS A 119 6.41 9.15 3.57
CA LYS A 119 7.56 8.61 2.85
C LYS A 119 7.43 9.00 1.37
N GLU A 120 8.17 10.03 1.02
CA GLU A 120 8.40 10.46 -0.34
C GLU A 120 9.13 9.33 -1.07
N VAL A 121 8.56 8.89 -2.19
CA VAL A 121 9.19 7.91 -3.07
C VAL A 121 9.79 8.67 -4.23
N ILE A 122 11.11 8.56 -4.38
CA ILE A 122 11.94 9.24 -5.38
C ILE A 122 12.64 8.25 -6.32
N GLY A 123 12.25 6.97 -6.27
CA GLY A 123 12.91 5.90 -7.01
C GLY A 123 12.80 4.53 -6.34
N GLY A 124 13.47 3.53 -6.92
CA GLY A 124 13.52 2.17 -6.42
C GLY A 124 12.27 1.35 -6.73
N LEU A 125 11.42 1.81 -7.65
CA LEU A 125 10.21 1.10 -8.07
C LEU A 125 10.47 0.12 -9.22
N THR A 126 11.68 0.12 -9.78
CA THR A 126 12.08 -0.83 -10.83
C THR A 126 12.29 -2.26 -10.30
N PRO A 127 12.00 -3.31 -11.09
CA PRO A 127 12.40 -4.67 -10.76
C PRO A 127 13.92 -4.80 -10.66
N LYS A 128 14.40 -5.50 -9.63
CA LYS A 128 15.82 -5.88 -9.51
C LYS A 128 16.20 -6.93 -10.55
N ALA A 129 17.46 -6.97 -10.95
CA ALA A 129 17.98 -7.95 -11.91
C ALA A 129 17.89 -9.39 -11.39
N GLY A 130 17.69 -10.34 -12.30
CA GLY A 130 17.69 -11.78 -12.02
C GLY A 130 16.39 -12.34 -11.45
N LEU A 131 15.37 -11.50 -11.26
CA LEU A 131 14.05 -11.95 -10.83
C LEU A 131 13.36 -12.75 -11.93
N LYS A 132 12.62 -13.78 -11.54
CA LYS A 132 11.65 -14.47 -12.39
C LYS A 132 10.25 -14.06 -11.99
N LEU A 133 9.58 -13.23 -12.79
CA LEU A 133 8.24 -12.71 -12.50
C LEU A 133 7.19 -13.50 -13.28
N VAL A 134 6.13 -13.95 -12.63
CA VAL A 134 4.99 -14.62 -13.29
C VAL A 134 3.74 -13.80 -13.06
N TYR A 135 3.04 -13.43 -14.13
CA TYR A 135 1.79 -12.66 -14.08
C TYR A 135 0.61 -13.47 -14.60
N SER A 136 -0.56 -13.34 -13.97
CA SER A 136 -1.84 -13.87 -14.47
C SER A 136 -3.05 -13.10 -13.88
N PRO A 137 -3.78 -12.31 -14.71
CA PRO A 137 -3.51 -12.01 -16.12
C PRO A 137 -2.18 -11.27 -16.32
N SER A 138 -1.70 -11.21 -17.56
CA SER A 138 -0.51 -10.47 -17.97
C SER A 138 -0.91 -9.16 -18.65
N PHE A 139 0.02 -8.21 -18.73
CA PHE A 139 -0.21 -6.86 -19.25
C PHE A 139 -0.84 -6.81 -20.66
N THR A 140 -0.58 -7.80 -21.51
CA THR A 140 -1.10 -7.88 -22.89
C THR A 140 -2.35 -8.74 -23.05
N GLY A 141 -2.85 -9.38 -21.98
CA GLY A 141 -4.08 -10.16 -22.06
C GLY A 141 -4.30 -11.14 -20.91
N ASN A 142 -5.44 -11.82 -20.96
CA ASN A 142 -5.87 -12.76 -19.91
C ASN A 142 -5.14 -14.13 -19.97
N THR A 143 -3.82 -14.08 -20.07
CA THR A 143 -2.95 -15.27 -20.12
C THR A 143 -1.88 -15.18 -19.05
N GLN A 144 -1.38 -16.33 -18.60
CA GLN A 144 -0.21 -16.38 -17.74
C GLN A 144 1.05 -16.17 -18.57
N LYS A 145 1.97 -15.32 -18.08
CA LYS A 145 3.28 -15.08 -18.71
C LYS A 145 4.38 -15.07 -17.67
N GLU A 146 5.54 -15.63 -18.05
CA GLU A 146 6.76 -15.65 -17.25
C GLU A 146 7.79 -14.72 -17.88
N PHE A 147 8.43 -13.91 -17.04
CA PHE A 147 9.42 -12.92 -17.40
C PHE A 147 10.70 -13.12 -16.60
N THR A 148 11.83 -12.82 -17.22
CA THR A 148 13.11 -12.64 -16.50
C THR A 148 13.49 -11.17 -16.50
N THR A 149 14.08 -10.70 -15.42
CA THR A 149 14.48 -9.29 -15.30
C THR A 149 15.97 -9.08 -15.54
N THR A 150 16.29 -8.03 -16.29
CA THR A 150 17.65 -7.48 -16.39
C THR A 150 17.62 -6.03 -15.95
N THR A 151 18.67 -5.56 -15.28
CA THR A 151 18.76 -4.16 -14.83
C THR A 151 20.14 -3.62 -15.14
N SER A 152 20.20 -2.38 -15.62
CA SER A 152 21.43 -1.64 -15.84
C SER A 152 21.28 -0.21 -15.30
N TYR A 153 22.39 0.37 -14.84
CA TYR A 153 22.44 1.77 -14.42
C TYR A 153 23.42 2.53 -15.31
N ASN A 154 22.95 3.64 -15.90
CA ASN A 154 23.79 4.58 -16.62
C ASN A 154 24.09 5.77 -15.69
N SER A 155 25.35 5.90 -15.26
CA SER A 155 25.79 6.96 -14.35
C SER A 155 25.91 8.34 -14.99
N GLU A 156 26.10 8.41 -16.31
CA GLU A 156 26.19 9.69 -17.04
C GLU A 156 24.84 10.40 -17.04
N TYR A 157 23.77 9.65 -17.28
CA TYR A 157 22.40 10.18 -17.33
C TYR A 157 21.61 9.98 -16.05
N GLY A 158 22.12 9.21 -15.09
CA GLY A 158 21.42 8.89 -13.84
C GLY A 158 20.16 8.06 -14.07
N ILE A 159 20.20 7.13 -15.03
CA ILE A 159 19.04 6.33 -15.46
C ILE A 159 19.23 4.88 -15.06
N THR A 160 18.25 4.30 -14.36
CA THR A 160 18.11 2.86 -14.19
C THR A 160 17.16 2.32 -15.23
N THR A 161 17.61 1.36 -16.03
CA THR A 161 16.78 0.62 -16.98
C THR A 161 16.57 -0.78 -16.44
N ALA A 162 15.32 -1.21 -16.30
CA ALA A 162 14.98 -2.59 -15.95
C ALA A 162 14.06 -3.18 -17.01
N SER A 163 14.49 -4.24 -17.69
CA SER A 163 13.68 -4.94 -18.69
C SER A 163 13.06 -6.19 -18.08
N ILE A 164 11.77 -6.42 -18.34
CA ILE A 164 11.07 -7.68 -18.05
C ILE A 164 10.82 -8.37 -19.39
N ILE A 165 11.57 -9.42 -19.65
CA ILE A 165 11.66 -10.05 -20.98
C ILE A 165 10.90 -11.37 -20.95
N PHE A 166 10.08 -11.67 -21.97
CA PHE A 166 9.38 -12.96 -22.01
C PHE A 166 10.38 -14.10 -22.07
N LYS A 167 10.13 -15.15 -21.29
CA LYS A 167 10.98 -16.34 -21.26
C LYS A 167 11.23 -16.97 -22.63
N ASP A 168 10.22 -16.96 -23.49
CA ASP A 168 10.25 -17.62 -24.80
C ASP A 168 10.56 -16.65 -25.95
N ASN A 169 10.64 -15.33 -25.69
CA ASN A 169 10.98 -14.33 -26.69
C ASN A 169 11.83 -13.20 -26.08
N PRO A 170 13.14 -13.13 -26.40
CA PRO A 170 14.04 -12.14 -25.83
C PRO A 170 13.84 -10.71 -26.36
N ILE A 171 13.05 -10.54 -27.43
CA ILE A 171 12.75 -9.24 -28.05
C ILE A 171 11.47 -8.64 -27.47
N ASP A 172 10.52 -9.49 -27.10
CA ASP A 172 9.25 -9.02 -26.56
C ASP A 172 9.36 -8.85 -25.04
N GLY A 173 8.75 -7.79 -24.51
CA GLY A 173 8.76 -7.53 -23.09
C GLY A 173 8.28 -6.13 -22.74
N PHE A 174 8.62 -5.70 -21.54
CA PHE A 174 8.40 -4.34 -21.10
C PHE A 174 9.66 -3.78 -20.47
N THR A 175 9.80 -2.47 -20.55
CA THR A 175 10.95 -1.76 -20.02
C THR A 175 10.49 -0.73 -19.00
N TYR A 176 11.14 -0.72 -17.85
CA TYR A 176 11.12 0.38 -16.92
C TYR A 176 12.33 1.28 -17.16
N LEU A 177 12.11 2.59 -17.17
CA LEU A 177 13.15 3.61 -17.07
C LEU A 177 12.88 4.42 -15.82
N GLU A 178 13.87 4.53 -14.95
CA GLU A 178 13.75 5.26 -13.70
C GLU A 178 14.89 6.25 -13.58
N THR A 179 14.51 7.52 -13.45
CA THR A 179 15.42 8.63 -13.22
C THR A 179 15.14 9.21 -11.82
N LYS A 180 15.88 10.24 -11.43
CA LYS A 180 15.55 11.01 -10.22
C LYS A 180 14.20 11.76 -10.35
N ASP A 181 13.74 11.99 -11.58
CA ASP A 181 12.61 12.87 -11.89
C ASP A 181 11.34 12.10 -12.29
N SER A 182 11.45 10.85 -12.75
CA SER A 182 10.28 10.05 -13.15
C SER A 182 10.51 8.53 -13.17
N LEU A 183 9.40 7.80 -13.20
CA LEU A 183 9.33 6.37 -13.53
C LEU A 183 8.48 6.19 -14.79
N VAL A 184 9.09 5.59 -15.81
CA VAL A 184 8.45 5.20 -17.07
C VAL A 184 8.33 3.69 -17.14
N PHE A 185 7.22 3.19 -17.67
CA PHE A 185 6.98 1.79 -18.02
C PHE A 185 6.30 1.72 -19.38
N GLY A 186 6.86 0.92 -20.29
CA GLY A 186 6.36 0.81 -21.66
C GLY A 186 6.72 -0.52 -22.32
N VAL A 187 6.25 -0.72 -23.55
CA VAL A 187 6.55 -1.91 -24.35
C VAL A 187 7.97 -1.81 -24.89
N SER A 188 8.78 -2.85 -24.66
CA SER A 188 10.19 -2.85 -25.06
C SER A 188 10.35 -2.61 -26.57
N HIS A 189 11.38 -1.84 -26.94
CA HIS A 189 11.72 -1.50 -28.33
C HIS A 189 10.66 -0.70 -29.11
N THR A 190 9.74 -0.04 -28.41
CA THR A 190 8.72 0.85 -29.01
C THR A 190 8.67 2.19 -28.29
N ASP A 191 7.93 3.14 -28.86
CA ASP A 191 7.50 4.39 -28.22
C ASP A 191 6.21 4.24 -27.40
N TRP A 192 5.69 3.02 -27.25
CA TRP A 192 4.46 2.77 -26.51
C TRP A 192 4.70 2.80 -24.99
N ILE A 193 4.42 3.96 -24.40
CA ILE A 193 4.43 4.19 -22.95
C ILE A 193 3.08 3.81 -22.34
N LEU A 194 3.10 3.06 -21.25
CA LEU A 194 1.91 2.63 -20.50
C LEU A 194 1.75 3.41 -19.19
N LEU A 195 2.85 3.91 -18.64
CA LEU A 195 2.89 4.74 -17.44
C LEU A 195 4.13 5.62 -17.51
N ASP A 196 3.99 6.92 -17.32
CA ASP A 196 5.09 7.84 -17.07
C ASP A 196 4.70 8.77 -15.94
N ILE A 197 5.25 8.56 -14.75
CA ILE A 197 4.88 9.32 -13.55
C ILE A 197 6.07 10.08 -13.00
N ALA A 198 5.83 11.35 -12.68
CA ALA A 198 6.84 12.20 -12.08
C ALA A 198 7.09 11.82 -10.61
N TYR A 199 8.37 11.85 -10.23
CA TYR A 199 8.80 11.95 -8.85
C TYR A 199 8.79 13.42 -8.39
N PRO A 200 8.67 13.67 -7.08
CA PRO A 200 8.43 12.68 -6.02
C PRO A 200 6.97 12.22 -5.89
N LEU A 201 6.76 10.97 -5.51
CA LEU A 201 5.44 10.46 -5.13
C LEU A 201 5.22 10.67 -3.62
N THR A 202 4.18 11.41 -3.27
CA THR A 202 3.79 11.67 -1.88
C THR A 202 2.35 11.25 -1.64
N GLU A 203 2.11 10.41 -0.63
CA GLU A 203 0.78 9.92 -0.29
C GLU A 203 -0.25 11.05 -0.08
N GLY A 204 -1.40 10.91 -0.74
CA GLY A 204 -2.50 11.87 -0.70
C GLY A 204 -2.27 13.16 -1.50
N LYS A 205 -1.17 13.26 -2.27
CA LYS A 205 -0.93 14.37 -3.19
C LYS A 205 -1.11 13.95 -4.64
N GLN A 206 -1.17 14.95 -5.52
CA GLN A 206 -1.09 14.74 -6.95
C GLN A 206 0.36 14.75 -7.43
N THR A 207 0.64 13.95 -8.46
CA THR A 207 1.83 14.05 -9.29
C THR A 207 1.42 14.21 -10.76
N LYS A 208 2.39 14.33 -11.67
CA LYS A 208 2.17 14.37 -13.11
C LYS A 208 2.26 12.97 -13.70
N GLU A 209 1.32 12.66 -14.58
CA GLU A 209 1.46 11.58 -15.56
C GLU A 209 1.71 12.22 -16.92
N TYR A 210 2.84 11.91 -17.54
CA TYR A 210 3.21 12.47 -18.83
C TYR A 210 2.65 11.66 -19.99
N TYR A 211 2.36 12.34 -21.09
CA TYR A 211 1.97 11.70 -22.34
C TYR A 211 2.49 12.49 -23.54
N GLN A 212 2.81 11.78 -24.61
CA GLN A 212 3.30 12.39 -25.83
C GLN A 212 2.17 13.05 -26.62
N ILE A 213 2.35 14.32 -27.02
CA ILE A 213 1.42 15.06 -27.89
C ILE A 213 1.94 15.05 -29.34
N GLY A 214 3.26 15.02 -29.51
CA GLY A 214 3.94 14.99 -30.80
C GLY A 214 5.41 14.64 -30.63
N VAL A 215 6.18 14.75 -31.71
CA VAL A 215 7.59 14.33 -31.75
C VAL A 215 8.44 15.04 -30.68
N ASP A 216 8.19 16.33 -30.45
CA ASP A 216 8.95 17.18 -29.51
C ASP A 216 8.07 17.84 -28.44
N SER A 217 6.86 17.34 -28.22
CA SER A 217 5.92 17.94 -27.26
C SER A 217 5.29 16.92 -26.34
N GLU A 218 5.28 17.25 -25.06
CA GLU A 218 4.78 16.43 -23.98
C GLU A 218 3.70 17.20 -23.21
N GLY A 219 2.59 16.52 -22.95
CA GLY A 219 1.54 16.98 -22.05
C GLY A 219 1.60 16.23 -20.73
N PHE A 220 0.80 16.68 -19.75
CA PHE A 220 0.62 15.92 -18.53
C PHE A 220 -0.81 15.98 -18.01
N TYR A 221 -1.19 14.95 -17.29
CA TYR A 221 -2.35 14.93 -16.42
C TYR A 221 -1.91 15.00 -14.96
N ASN A 222 -2.73 15.61 -14.10
CA ASN A 222 -2.54 15.49 -12.66
C ASN A 222 -3.18 14.19 -12.20
N VAL A 223 -2.41 13.32 -11.57
CA VAL A 223 -2.82 11.99 -11.13
C VAL A 223 -2.63 11.82 -9.63
N ASN A 224 -3.50 11.05 -8.99
CA ASN A 224 -3.49 10.92 -7.54
C ASN A 224 -2.51 9.82 -7.09
N VAL A 225 -1.62 10.17 -6.16
CA VAL A 225 -0.83 9.19 -5.40
C VAL A 225 -1.68 8.76 -4.21
N GLU A 226 -2.42 7.67 -4.37
CA GLU A 226 -3.35 7.16 -3.36
C GLU A 226 -2.62 6.63 -2.12
N SER A 227 -1.40 6.10 -2.29
CA SER A 227 -0.59 5.57 -1.21
C SER A 227 0.88 5.50 -1.59
N THR A 228 1.79 5.66 -0.61
CA THR A 228 3.20 5.22 -0.71
C THR A 228 3.58 4.20 0.36
N THR A 229 2.65 3.88 1.27
CA THR A 229 2.92 3.06 2.46
C THR A 229 2.02 1.82 2.59
N SER A 230 1.12 1.59 1.63
CA SER A 230 0.14 0.50 1.69
C SER A 230 0.77 -0.89 1.80
N THR A 231 0.06 -1.76 2.52
CA THR A 231 0.31 -3.20 2.51
C THR A 231 -0.71 -3.85 1.59
N VAL A 232 -0.24 -4.48 0.51
CA VAL A 232 -1.09 -5.04 -0.53
C VAL A 232 -0.83 -6.54 -0.65
N LYS A 233 -1.91 -7.32 -0.62
CA LYS A 233 -1.88 -8.76 -0.87
C LYS A 233 -2.27 -9.03 -2.32
N VAL A 234 -1.42 -9.77 -3.03
CA VAL A 234 -1.66 -10.35 -4.36
C VAL A 234 -1.40 -11.86 -4.29
N LYS A 235 -1.61 -12.57 -5.41
CA LYS A 235 -1.37 -14.02 -5.46
C LYS A 235 0.07 -14.43 -5.10
N ALA A 236 1.06 -13.60 -5.47
CA ALA A 236 2.46 -13.82 -5.12
C ALA A 236 2.80 -13.62 -3.63
N GLY A 237 1.89 -13.08 -2.82
CA GLY A 237 2.12 -12.83 -1.40
C GLY A 237 1.72 -11.42 -0.96
N THR A 238 2.27 -10.99 0.17
CA THR A 238 1.99 -9.68 0.79
C THR A 238 3.18 -8.76 0.63
N PHE A 239 2.96 -7.58 0.05
CA PHE A 239 3.97 -6.55 -0.19
C PHE A 239 3.71 -5.35 0.71
N GLN A 240 4.77 -4.72 1.20
CA GLN A 240 4.73 -3.52 2.04
C GLN A 240 5.31 -2.33 1.29
N ASN A 241 4.96 -1.12 1.72
CA ASN A 241 5.38 0.14 1.07
C ASN A 241 4.99 0.18 -0.40
N VAL A 242 3.79 -0.33 -0.71
CA VAL A 242 3.27 -0.36 -2.07
C VAL A 242 2.79 1.03 -2.42
N VAL A 243 3.34 1.53 -3.53
CA VAL A 243 2.92 2.77 -4.16
C VAL A 243 1.68 2.47 -4.97
N VAL A 244 0.62 3.24 -4.74
CA VAL A 244 -0.67 3.12 -5.45
C VAL A 244 -0.92 4.44 -6.15
N VAL A 245 -0.97 4.40 -7.49
CA VAL A 245 -1.23 5.58 -8.32
C VAL A 245 -2.44 5.29 -9.20
N ARG A 246 -3.43 6.20 -9.17
CA ARG A 246 -4.56 6.17 -10.10
C ARG A 246 -4.32 7.21 -11.19
N VAL A 247 -4.13 6.70 -12.41
CA VAL A 247 -3.83 7.50 -13.60
C VAL A 247 -5.10 8.08 -14.23
N ASN A 248 -4.94 8.99 -15.20
CA ASN A 248 -6.05 9.78 -15.73
C ASN A 248 -7.12 8.95 -16.43
N ASN A 249 -6.75 7.84 -17.07
CA ASN A 249 -7.71 6.93 -17.70
C ASN A 249 -8.57 6.12 -16.70
N GLY A 250 -8.27 6.24 -15.40
CA GLY A 250 -8.95 5.56 -14.28
C GLY A 250 -8.26 4.28 -13.82
N ASP A 251 -7.25 3.81 -14.54
CA ASP A 251 -6.48 2.63 -14.16
C ASP A 251 -5.67 2.88 -12.89
N THR A 252 -5.44 1.83 -12.12
CA THR A 252 -4.73 1.88 -10.84
C THR A 252 -3.54 0.93 -10.86
N TYR A 253 -2.35 1.51 -10.71
CA TYR A 253 -1.08 0.80 -10.66
C TYR A 253 -0.65 0.59 -9.21
N TYR A 254 -0.29 -0.66 -8.87
CA TYR A 254 0.26 -1.04 -7.59
C TYR A 254 1.73 -1.43 -7.79
N LEU A 255 2.65 -0.61 -7.29
CA LEU A 255 4.08 -0.70 -7.52
C LEU A 255 4.78 -1.07 -6.20
N ALA A 256 5.52 -2.18 -6.18
CA ALA A 256 6.32 -2.60 -5.03
C ALA A 256 7.81 -2.29 -5.27
N PRO A 257 8.53 -1.70 -4.29
CA PRO A 257 9.94 -1.40 -4.44
C PRO A 257 10.79 -2.62 -4.78
N GLY A 258 11.64 -2.50 -5.79
CA GLY A 258 12.51 -3.58 -6.27
C GLY A 258 11.81 -4.69 -7.06
N ILE A 259 10.50 -4.58 -7.30
CA ILE A 259 9.68 -5.59 -7.98
C ILE A 259 8.96 -5.00 -9.21
N GLY A 260 8.59 -3.72 -9.18
CA GLY A 260 7.77 -3.12 -10.23
C GLY A 260 6.28 -3.27 -9.97
N ILE A 261 5.49 -3.34 -11.05
CA ILE A 261 4.03 -3.45 -10.97
C ILE A 261 3.68 -4.83 -10.43
N ILE A 262 3.03 -4.91 -9.27
CA ILE A 262 2.52 -6.17 -8.70
C ILE A 262 1.05 -6.41 -9.03
N LYS A 263 0.31 -5.34 -9.37
CA LYS A 263 -1.10 -5.39 -9.77
C LYS A 263 -1.46 -4.18 -10.62
N LEU A 264 -2.31 -4.37 -11.62
CA LEU A 264 -2.93 -3.35 -12.43
C LEU A 264 -4.44 -3.62 -12.49
N ILE A 265 -5.24 -2.61 -12.16
CA ILE A 265 -6.71 -2.67 -12.20
C ILE A 265 -7.20 -1.58 -13.15
N ASP A 266 -8.12 -1.89 -14.05
CA ASP A 266 -8.72 -0.88 -14.92
C ASP A 266 -9.74 0.00 -14.19
N LYS A 267 -10.20 1.06 -14.86
CA LYS A 267 -11.26 1.96 -14.35
C LYS A 267 -12.56 1.27 -13.91
N ASN A 268 -12.84 0.05 -14.39
CA ASN A 268 -14.04 -0.73 -14.05
C ASN A 268 -13.78 -1.72 -12.90
N GLY A 269 -12.58 -1.75 -12.33
CA GLY A 269 -12.21 -2.69 -11.27
C GLY A 269 -11.72 -4.05 -11.79
N VAL A 270 -11.50 -4.21 -13.09
CA VAL A 270 -11.02 -5.48 -13.67
C VAL A 270 -9.51 -5.56 -13.57
N ILE A 271 -9.00 -6.66 -13.02
CA ILE A 271 -7.56 -6.93 -12.95
C ILE A 271 -7.02 -7.15 -14.37
N LYS A 272 -6.07 -6.32 -14.81
CA LYS A 272 -5.37 -6.45 -16.10
C LYS A 272 -4.02 -7.12 -15.97
N ALA A 273 -3.35 -6.93 -14.83
CA ALA A 273 -2.15 -7.68 -14.49
C ALA A 273 -2.13 -7.97 -12.99
N GLU A 274 -1.67 -9.16 -12.60
CA GLU A 274 -1.43 -9.50 -11.19
C GLU A 274 -0.26 -10.46 -11.07
N LEU A 275 0.69 -10.13 -10.19
CA LEU A 275 1.84 -10.97 -9.92
C LEU A 275 1.39 -12.23 -9.19
N LEU A 276 1.64 -13.37 -9.83
CA LEU A 276 1.32 -14.72 -9.37
C LEU A 276 2.44 -15.32 -8.52
N SER A 277 3.70 -15.08 -8.91
CA SER A 277 4.88 -15.50 -8.15
C SER A 277 6.11 -14.72 -8.57
N PHE A 278 7.12 -14.64 -7.70
CA PHE A 278 8.46 -14.18 -8.05
C PHE A 278 9.53 -15.03 -7.37
N LYS A 279 10.72 -15.12 -7.97
CA LYS A 279 11.92 -15.74 -7.41
C LYS A 279 13.14 -14.89 -7.69
#